data_AF-A0A929GIP6-F1
#
_entry.id   AF-A0A929GIP6-F1
#
_cell.length_a   1.000
_cell.length_b   1.000
_cell.length_c   1.000
_cell.angle_alpha   90.00
_cell.angle_beta   90.00
_cell.angle_gamma   90.00
#
_symmetry.space_group_name_H-M   'P 1'
#
loop_
_entity.id
_entity.type
_entity.pdbx_description
1 polymer ?
#
loop_
_entity_poly.entity_id
_entity_poly.type
_entity_poly.pdbx_seq_one_letter_code
_entity_poly.pdbx_strand_id
1 'polypeptide(L)'
;MGEFTWNEILFAFGLTMFAGLSTGIGSVLAFFTKRTNTRFLSLALGFSAGVMIYVSFVEIFPKARAELVAEYGPSEGFWLTTVAFFGGILLIA
;
A
#
# COMPACT_ATOMS: atom_id res chain seq x y z
N MET A 1 3.73 18.20 19.79
CA MET A 1 2.86 18.08 18.60
C MET A 1 3.56 18.89 17.52
N GLY A 2 4.21 18.24 16.55
CA GLY A 2 5.10 18.92 15.61
C GLY A 2 4.36 20.01 14.84
N GLU A 3 4.97 21.19 14.71
CA GLU A 3 4.44 22.24 13.84
C GLU A 3 4.65 21.81 12.39
N PHE A 4 3.64 21.14 11.82
CA PHE A 4 3.63 20.81 10.40
C PHE A 4 3.74 22.10 9.59
N THR A 5 4.79 22.19 8.78
CA THR A 5 5.02 23.36 7.93
C THR A 5 4.03 23.34 6.75
N TRP A 6 3.67 24.52 6.24
CA TRP A 6 2.82 24.62 5.03
C TRP A 6 3.38 23.84 3.84
N ASN A 7 4.71 23.71 3.77
CA ASN A 7 5.39 22.98 2.71
C ASN A 7 5.17 21.46 2.81
N GLU A 8 5.18 20.88 4.02
CA GLU A 8 4.90 19.45 4.23
C GLU A 8 3.46 19.10 3.86
N ILE A 9 2.52 19.96 4.23
CA ILE A 9 1.09 19.78 3.91
C ILE A 9 0.88 19.85 2.39
N LEU A 10 1.43 20.87 1.74
CA LEU A 10 1.33 21.02 0.28
C LEU A 10 2.00 19.86 -0.46
N PHE A 11 3.13 19.36 0.03
CA PHE A 11 3.83 18.23 -0.56
C PHE A 11 3.04 16.92 -0.42
N ALA A 12 2.55 16.59 0.78
CA ALA A 12 1.74 15.41 1.03
C ALA A 12 0.41 15.45 0.24
N PHE A 13 -0.21 16.63 0.16
CA PHE A 13 -1.40 16.86 -0.65
C PHE A 13 -1.11 16.64 -2.14
N GLY A 14 0.00 17.20 -2.65
CA GLY A 14 0.44 17.00 -4.02
C GLY A 14 0.63 15.51 -4.36
N LEU A 15 1.36 14.77 -3.52
CA LEU A 15 1.57 13.33 -3.70
C LEU A 15 0.24 12.55 -3.73
N THR A 16 -0.67 12.84 -2.80
CA THR A 16 -1.98 12.16 -2.72
C THR A 16 -2.86 12.49 -3.93
N MET A 17 -2.83 13.75 -4.38
CA MET A 17 -3.54 14.18 -5.58
C MET A 17 -3.01 13.47 -6.83
N PHE A 18 -1.68 13.35 -6.98
CA PHE A 18 -1.08 12.60 -8.08
C PHE A 18 -1.48 11.12 -8.06
N ALA A 19 -1.47 10.47 -6.89
CA ALA A 19 -1.91 9.08 -6.76
C ALA A 19 -3.41 8.92 -7.17
N GLY A 20 -4.27 9.85 -6.76
CA GLY A 20 -5.68 9.88 -7.17
C GLY A 20 -5.86 10.06 -8.69
N LEU A 21 -5.13 11.01 -9.28
CA LEU A 21 -5.16 11.25 -10.72
C LEU A 21 -4.67 10.05 -11.52
N SER A 22 -3.66 9.30 -11.04
CA SER A 22 -3.23 8.05 -11.67
C SER A 22 -4.35 7.01 -11.78
N THR A 23 -5.24 6.92 -10.78
CA THR A 23 -6.43 6.05 -10.83
C THR A 23 -7.43 6.54 -11.89
N GLY A 24 -7.62 7.86 -12.00
CA GLY A 24 -8.45 8.47 -13.04
C GLY A 24 -7.92 8.23 -14.46
N ILE A 25 -6.60 8.29 -14.66
CA ILE A 25 -5.97 7.96 -15.94
C ILE A 25 -6.21 6.49 -16.28
N GLY A 26 -6.01 5.59 -15.31
CA GLY A 26 -6.29 4.16 -15.48
C GLY A 26 -7.73 3.86 -15.87
N SER A 27 -8.70 4.56 -15.28
CA SER A 27 -10.12 4.39 -15.61
C SER A 27 -10.47 4.91 -17.00
N VAL A 28 -9.94 6.07 -17.41
CA VAL A 28 -10.12 6.59 -18.78
C VAL A 28 -9.57 5.61 -19.82
N LEU A 29 -8.38 5.06 -19.62
CA LEU A 29 -7.80 4.05 -20.50
C LEU A 29 -8.68 2.78 -20.59
N ALA A 30 -9.34 2.40 -19.51
CA ALA A 30 -10.28 1.28 -19.50
C ALA A 30 -11.53 1.54 -20.37
N PHE A 31 -12.04 2.79 -20.42
CA PHE A 31 -13.18 3.17 -21.27
C PHE A 31 -12.85 3.19 -22.77
N PHE A 32 -11.62 3.57 -23.16
CA PHE A 32 -11.20 3.56 -24.56
C PHE A 32 -10.88 2.16 -25.11
N THR A 33 -10.68 1.18 -24.23
CA THR A 33 -10.40 -0.21 -24.60
C THR A 33 -11.68 -0.93 -25.04
N LYS A 34 -11.97 -0.90 -26.35
CA LYS A 34 -13.23 -1.37 -26.99
C LYS A 34 -13.57 -2.86 -26.81
N ARG A 35 -12.68 -3.68 -26.25
CA ARG A 35 -12.88 -5.07 -25.83
C ARG A 35 -11.98 -5.29 -24.61
N THR A 36 -12.50 -5.81 -23.51
CA THR A 36 -11.68 -6.33 -22.41
C THR A 36 -10.71 -7.36 -22.98
N ASN A 37 -9.48 -6.94 -23.25
CA ASN A 37 -8.40 -7.85 -23.58
C ASN A 37 -7.96 -8.45 -22.26
N THR A 38 -8.53 -9.61 -21.94
CA THR A 38 -8.27 -10.31 -20.68
C THR A 38 -6.78 -10.51 -20.43
N ARG A 39 -5.96 -10.64 -21.48
CA ARG A 39 -4.49 -10.69 -21.35
C ARG A 39 -3.90 -9.39 -20.80
N PHE A 40 -4.33 -8.24 -21.32
CA PHE A 40 -3.88 -6.93 -20.82
C PHE A 40 -4.38 -6.69 -19.39
N LEU A 41 -5.65 -7.02 -19.12
CA LEU A 41 -6.23 -6.87 -17.79
C LEU A 41 -5.53 -7.76 -16.76
N SER A 42 -5.26 -9.03 -17.09
CA SER A 42 -4.51 -9.94 -16.21
C SER A 42 -3.08 -9.45 -15.96
N LEU A 43 -2.40 -8.88 -16.96
CA LEU A 43 -1.09 -8.25 -16.77
C LEU A 43 -1.16 -7.05 -15.84
N ALA A 44 -2.13 -6.15 -16.04
CA ALA A 44 -2.31 -4.96 -15.19
C ALA A 44 -2.67 -5.34 -13.74
N LEU A 45 -3.57 -6.30 -13.54
CA LEU A 45 -3.95 -6.82 -12.22
C LEU A 45 -2.78 -7.54 -11.55
N GLY A 46 -2.03 -8.35 -12.29
CA GLY A 46 -0.82 -9.02 -11.78
C GLY A 46 0.26 -8.03 -11.37
N PHE A 47 0.47 -6.97 -12.16
CA PHE A 47 1.38 -5.88 -11.81
C PHE A 47 0.94 -5.17 -10.52
N SER A 48 -0.34 -4.82 -10.42
CA SER A 48 -0.91 -4.19 -9.21
C SER A 48 -0.77 -5.07 -7.98
N ALA A 49 -1.09 -6.37 -8.09
CA ALA A 49 -0.91 -7.33 -7.02
C ALA A 49 0.57 -7.43 -6.58
N GLY A 50 1.50 -7.46 -7.55
CA GLY A 50 2.94 -7.48 -7.27
C GLY A 50 3.42 -6.24 -6.48
N VAL A 51 3.02 -5.04 -6.90
CA VAL A 51 3.35 -3.79 -6.19
C VAL A 51 2.80 -3.81 -4.77
N MET A 52 1.56 -4.24 -4.57
CA MET A 52 0.96 -4.29 -3.22
C MET A 52 1.61 -5.34 -2.31
N ILE A 53 2.02 -6.50 -2.86
CA ILE A 53 2.79 -7.50 -2.10
C ILE A 53 4.14 -6.90 -1.67
N TYR A 54 4.85 -6.22 -2.57
CA TYR A 54 6.11 -5.56 -2.25
C TYR A 54 5.93 -4.53 -1.13
N VAL A 55 4.99 -3.59 -1.29
CA VAL A 55 4.71 -2.56 -0.27
C VAL A 55 4.37 -3.19 1.08
N SER A 56 3.54 -4.24 1.08
CA SER A 56 3.11 -4.90 2.32
C SER A 56 4.27 -5.59 3.05
N PHE A 57 5.09 -6.38 2.35
CA PHE A 57 6.14 -7.18 2.97
C PHE A 57 7.47 -6.44 3.17
N VAL A 58 7.82 -5.51 2.30
CA VAL A 58 9.12 -4.84 2.30
C VAL A 58 9.06 -3.48 2.97
N GLU A 59 7.93 -2.78 2.89
CA GLU A 59 7.81 -1.46 3.51
C GLU A 59 6.99 -1.49 4.81
N ILE A 60 5.78 -2.03 4.78
CA ILE A 60 4.84 -1.96 5.92
C ILE A 60 5.25 -2.95 7.02
N PHE A 61 5.49 -4.23 6.69
CA PHE A 61 5.83 -5.25 7.68
C PHE A 61 7.09 -4.91 8.50
N PRO A 62 8.22 -4.46 7.90
CA PRO A 62 9.42 -4.13 8.67
C PRO A 62 9.25 -2.89 9.53
N LYS A 63 8.48 -1.89 9.06
CA LYS A 63 8.12 -0.71 9.87
C LYS A 63 7.31 -1.13 11.09
N ALA A 64 6.24 -1.92 10.89
CA ALA A 64 5.44 -2.44 11.99
C ALA A 64 6.29 -3.26 12.97
N ARG A 65 7.14 -4.15 12.46
CA ARG A 65 8.05 -4.93 13.30
C ARG A 65 8.98 -4.04 14.13
N ALA A 66 9.55 -3.00 13.54
CA ALA A 66 10.47 -2.10 14.24
C ALA A 66 9.77 -1.39 15.41
N GLU A 67 8.57 -0.86 15.18
CA GLU A 67 7.77 -0.20 16.21
C GLU A 67 7.32 -1.18 17.31
N LEU A 68 6.81 -2.36 16.95
CA LEU A 68 6.35 -3.34 17.93
C LEU A 68 7.49 -3.99 18.73
N VAL A 69 8.65 -4.21 18.11
CA VAL A 69 9.84 -4.72 18.81
C VAL A 69 10.41 -3.68 19.78
N ALA A 70 10.32 -2.39 19.44
CA ALA A 70 10.74 -1.32 20.35
C ALA A 70 9.90 -1.29 21.64
N GLU A 71 8.60 -1.59 21.55
CA GLU A 71 7.69 -1.55 22.70
C GLU A 71 7.61 -2.87 23.48
N TYR A 72 7.48 -4.01 22.79
CA TYR A 72 7.24 -5.34 23.40
C TYR A 72 8.49 -6.23 23.44
N GLY A 73 9.62 -5.76 22.92
CA GLY A 73 10.87 -6.52 22.86
C GLY A 73 11.00 -7.45 21.65
N PRO A 74 12.18 -8.08 21.45
CA PRO A 74 12.54 -8.74 20.19
C PRO A 74 11.68 -9.94 19.80
N SER A 75 11.33 -10.79 20.77
CA SER A 75 10.58 -12.03 20.50
C SER A 75 9.07 -11.77 20.44
N GLU A 76 8.51 -11.08 21.44
CA GLU A 76 7.07 -10.82 21.50
C GLU A 76 6.63 -9.85 20.40
N GLY A 77 7.40 -8.79 20.14
CA GLY A 77 7.10 -7.84 19.06
C GLY A 77 7.09 -8.47 17.67
N PHE A 78 7.99 -9.43 17.39
CA PHE A 78 8.00 -10.17 16.13
C PHE A 78 6.76 -11.06 15.95
N TRP A 79 6.41 -11.82 17.00
CA TRP A 79 5.22 -12.67 16.99
C TRP A 79 3.94 -11.85 16.84
N LEU A 80 3.81 -10.76 17.60
CA LEU A 80 2.66 -9.88 17.54
C LEU A 80 2.50 -9.23 16.16
N THR A 81 3.60 -8.77 15.55
CA THR A 81 3.58 -8.22 14.17
C THR A 81 3.10 -9.26 13.16
N THR A 82 3.60 -10.48 13.27
CA THR A 82 3.26 -11.57 12.33
C THR A 82 1.80 -11.98 12.45
N VAL A 83 1.33 -12.20 13.69
CA VAL A 83 -0.07 -12.58 13.97
C VAL A 83 -1.02 -11.45 13.57
N ALA A 84 -0.67 -10.19 13.83
CA ALA A 84 -1.50 -9.06 13.41
C ALA A 84 -1.55 -8.90 11.89
N PHE A 85 -0.42 -9.06 11.18
CA PHE A 85 -0.36 -8.93 9.73
C PHE A 85 -1.19 -10.02 9.02
N PHE A 86 -0.96 -11.29 9.35
CA PHE A 86 -1.73 -12.39 8.76
C PHE A 86 -3.15 -12.48 9.30
N GLY A 87 -3.38 -12.10 10.56
CA GLY A 87 -4.71 -11.98 11.14
C GLY A 87 -5.55 -10.92 10.40
N GLY A 88 -4.94 -9.79 10.05
CA GLY A 88 -5.57 -8.78 9.20
C GLY A 88 -5.93 -9.31 7.81
N ILE A 89 -5.03 -10.09 7.19
CA ILE A 89 -5.31 -10.75 5.91
C ILE A 89 -6.50 -11.71 6.03
N LEU A 90 -6.51 -12.58 7.05
CA LEU A 90 -7.59 -13.56 7.27
C LEU A 90 -8.94 -12.90 7.59
N LEU A 91 -8.94 -11.72 8.21
CA LEU A 91 -10.16 -10.99 8.54
C LEU A 91 -10.85 -10.42 7.29
N ILE A 92 -10.07 -10.05 6.26
CA ILE A 92 -10.57 -9.41 5.04
C ILE A 92 -10.70 -10.36 3.84
N ALA A 93 -9.98 -11.49 3.85
CA ALA A 93 -9.95 -12.48 2.77
C ALA A 93 -11.23 -13.33 2.73
#